data_AF-A0A962ZHG6-F1
#
_entry.id   AF-A0A962ZHG6-F1
#
_cell.length_a   1.000
_cell.length_b   1.000
_cell.length_c   1.000
_cell.angle_alpha   90.00
_cell.angle_beta   90.00
_cell.angle_gamma   90.00
#
_symmetry.space_group_name_H-M   'P 1'
#
loop_
_entity.id
_entity.type
_entity.pdbx_description
1 polymer ?
#
loop_
_entity_poly.entity_id
_entity_poly.type
_entity_poly.pdbx_seq_one_letter_code
_entity_poly.pdbx_strand_id
1 'polypeptide(L)' 'SVTIPSLIVATYGGGTALPTQRECLEAIDCYGEGKAHKLAEICAAVVLCGELSLSAAIVSDQWVSSHDRYGRNRK' A
#
# COMPACT_ATOMS: atom_id res chain seq x y z
N SER A 1 -15.40 4.93 2.97
CA SER A 1 -15.10 3.49 2.86
C SER A 1 -14.48 3.22 1.51
N VAL A 2 -13.78 2.10 1.35
CA VAL A 2 -13.28 1.63 0.05
C VAL A 2 -13.76 0.20 -0.15
N THR A 3 -14.16 -0.13 -1.38
CA THR A 3 -14.58 -1.47 -1.77
C THR A 3 -13.78 -1.89 -2.98
N ILE A 4 -13.01 -2.98 -2.85
CA ILE A 4 -12.20 -3.53 -3.94
C ILE A 4 -12.71 -4.95 -4.20
N PRO A 5 -13.67 -5.13 -5.13
CA PRO A 5 -14.42 -6.39 -5.26
C PRO A 5 -13.56 -7.55 -5.79
N SER A 6 -12.43 -7.24 -6.42
CA SER A 6 -11.60 -8.21 -7.14
C SER A 6 -10.10 -7.98 -6.86
N LEU A 7 -9.73 -7.88 -5.58
CA LEU A 7 -8.32 -7.79 -5.17
C LEU A 7 -7.65 -9.17 -5.22
N ILE A 8 -6.74 -9.36 -6.17
CA ILE A 8 -5.98 -10.61 -6.31
C ILE A 8 -4.65 -10.46 -5.58
N VAL A 9 -4.47 -11.22 -4.51
CA VAL A 9 -3.24 -11.24 -3.70
C VAL A 9 -2.91 -12.65 -3.25
N ALA A 10 -1.64 -12.90 -2.95
CA ALA A 10 -1.15 -14.18 -2.44
C ALA A 10 -0.07 -13.95 -1.38
N THR A 11 -0.02 -14.85 -0.39
CA THR A 11 0.98 -14.85 0.67
C THR A 11 1.88 -16.08 0.65
N TYR A 12 1.63 -17.00 -0.27
CA TYR A 12 2.32 -18.25 -0.44
C TYR A 12 2.33 -18.66 -1.93
N GLY A 13 3.42 -19.28 -2.36
CA GLY A 13 3.61 -19.75 -3.74
C GLY A 13 4.14 -18.71 -4.73
N GLY A 14 4.71 -19.19 -5.84
CA GLY A 14 5.19 -18.35 -6.93
C GLY A 14 6.20 -17.28 -6.46
N GLY A 15 5.93 -16.02 -6.81
CA GLY A 15 6.81 -14.89 -6.53
C GLY A 15 6.95 -14.52 -5.05
N THR A 16 6.11 -15.04 -4.15
CA THR A 16 6.19 -14.69 -2.71
C THR A 16 7.42 -15.29 -2.02
N ALA A 17 8.05 -16.30 -2.63
CA ALA A 17 9.26 -16.94 -2.11
C ALA A 17 10.57 -16.24 -2.52
N LEU A 18 10.50 -15.25 -3.43
CA LEU A 18 11.66 -14.46 -3.81
C LEU A 18 12.16 -13.62 -2.63
N PRO A 19 13.49 -13.39 -2.50
CA PRO A 19 14.07 -12.83 -1.27
C PRO A 19 13.42 -11.52 -0.80
N THR A 20 13.30 -10.52 -1.68
CA THR A 20 12.75 -9.21 -1.32
C THR A 20 11.25 -9.27 -1.04
N GLN A 21 10.49 -10.00 -1.86
CA GLN A 21 9.05 -10.16 -1.69
C GLN A 21 8.72 -10.87 -0.37
N ARG A 22 9.50 -11.91 -0.04
CA ARG A 22 9.41 -12.62 1.22
C ARG A 22 9.71 -11.69 2.40
N GLU A 23 10.81 -10.95 2.35
CA GLU A 23 11.17 -9.99 3.39
C GLU A 23 10.05 -8.96 3.62
N CYS A 24 9.50 -8.38 2.55
CA CYS A 24 8.37 -7.45 2.66
C CYS A 24 7.14 -8.09 3.30
N LEU A 25 6.80 -9.33 2.94
CA LEU A 25 5.69 -10.06 3.54
C LEU A 25 5.95 -10.44 5.00
N GLU A 26 7.17 -10.80 5.36
CA GLU A 26 7.58 -11.08 6.75
C GLU A 26 7.50 -9.80 7.61
N ALA A 27 7.92 -8.65 7.07
CA ALA A 27 7.88 -7.36 7.77
C ALA A 27 6.46 -6.92 8.21
N ILE A 28 5.43 -7.35 7.50
CA ILE A 28 4.01 -7.10 7.85
C ILE A 28 3.30 -8.34 8.38
N ASP A 29 4.05 -9.40 8.71
CA ASP A 29 3.55 -10.69 9.18
C ASP A 29 2.44 -11.25 8.27
N CYS A 30 2.70 -11.25 6.97
CA CYS A 30 1.84 -11.81 5.94
C CYS A 30 2.49 -12.97 5.17
N TYR A 31 3.75 -13.33 5.42
CA TYR A 31 4.35 -14.48 4.72
C TYR A 31 3.79 -15.82 5.22
N GLY A 32 3.40 -16.71 4.29
CA GLY A 32 2.94 -18.07 4.56
C GLY A 32 1.48 -18.35 4.17
N GLU A 33 1.06 -19.61 4.34
CA GLU A 33 -0.31 -20.05 4.11
C GLU A 33 -1.29 -19.39 5.10
N GLY A 34 -2.55 -19.21 4.68
CA GLY A 34 -3.62 -18.67 5.54
C GLY A 34 -3.58 -17.16 5.81
N LYS A 35 -2.61 -16.43 5.25
CA LYS A 35 -2.43 -14.98 5.52
C LYS A 35 -2.96 -14.04 4.42
N ALA A 36 -3.51 -14.57 3.33
CA ALA A 36 -3.98 -13.77 2.19
C ALA A 36 -5.04 -12.73 2.57
N HIS A 37 -5.98 -13.06 3.46
CA HIS A 37 -6.99 -12.11 3.94
C HIS A 37 -6.37 -10.94 4.72
N LYS A 38 -5.40 -11.21 5.59
CA LYS A 38 -4.67 -10.17 6.31
C LYS A 38 -3.96 -9.21 5.34
N LEU A 39 -3.31 -9.74 4.31
CA LEU A 39 -2.68 -8.92 3.28
C LEU A 39 -3.73 -8.09 2.51
N ALA A 40 -4.88 -8.69 2.17
CA ALA A 40 -5.96 -7.98 1.49
C ALA A 40 -6.53 -6.81 2.33
N GLU A 41 -6.71 -7.01 3.63
CA GLU A 41 -7.13 -5.96 4.57
C GLU A 41 -6.11 -4.83 4.66
N ILE A 42 -4.82 -5.17 4.76
CA ILE A 42 -3.73 -4.18 4.76
C ILE A 42 -3.74 -3.39 3.45
N CYS A 43 -3.87 -4.04 2.29
CA CYS A 43 -3.95 -3.37 0.99
C CYS A 43 -5.14 -2.41 0.93
N ALA A 44 -6.33 -2.83 1.37
CA ALA A 44 -7.51 -1.96 1.41
C ALA A 44 -7.33 -0.77 2.36
N ALA A 45 -6.71 -0.98 3.53
CA ALA A 45 -6.39 0.08 4.47
C ALA A 45 -5.37 1.07 3.89
N VAL A 46 -4.34 0.60 3.20
CA VAL A 46 -3.36 1.44 2.52
C VAL A 46 -4.01 2.31 1.44
N VAL A 47 -4.91 1.74 0.62
CA VAL A 47 -5.67 2.52 -0.37
C VAL A 47 -6.52 3.59 0.33
N LEU A 48 -7.27 3.22 1.36
CA LEU A 48 -8.11 4.17 2.11
C LEU A 48 -7.29 5.32 2.71
N CYS A 49 -6.17 5.01 3.36
CA CYS A 49 -5.27 6.00 3.93
C CYS A 49 -4.66 6.92 2.86
N GLY A 50 -4.32 6.36 1.69
CA GLY A 50 -3.85 7.12 0.53
C GLY A 50 -4.88 8.14 0.05
N GLU A 51 -6.12 7.70 -0.17
CA GLU A 51 -7.23 8.56 -0.60
C GLU A 51 -7.55 9.67 0.42
N LEU A 52 -7.53 9.34 1.72
CA LEU A 52 -7.72 10.32 2.78
C LEU A 52 -6.60 11.37 2.81
N SER A 53 -5.34 10.94 2.74
CA SER A 53 -4.18 11.83 2.72
C SER A 53 -4.19 12.74 1.50
N LEU A 54 -4.43 12.18 0.31
CA LEU A 54 -4.53 12.90 -0.95
C LEU A 54 -5.64 13.95 -0.89
N SER A 55 -6.85 13.54 -0.49
CA SER A 55 -8.00 14.44 -0.40
C SER A 55 -7.76 15.58 0.58
N ALA A 56 -7.17 15.26 1.76
CA ALA A 56 -6.80 16.25 2.76
C ALA A 56 -5.81 17.30 2.19
N ALA A 57 -4.76 16.85 1.50
CA ALA A 57 -3.77 17.74 0.90
C ALA A 57 -4.35 18.66 -0.19
N ILE A 58 -5.35 18.19 -0.94
CA ILE A 58 -6.06 19.00 -1.94
C ILE A 58 -6.91 20.06 -1.24
N VAL A 59 -7.77 19.67 -0.29
CA VAL A 59 -8.69 20.62 0.36
C VAL A 59 -7.99 21.61 1.27
N SER A 60 -6.79 21.28 1.75
CA SER A 60 -5.95 22.18 2.55
C SER A 60 -4.96 23.00 1.72
N ASP A 61 -5.00 22.93 0.39
CA ASP A 61 -4.07 23.61 -0.54
C ASP A 61 -2.57 23.30 -0.27
N GLN A 62 -2.28 22.08 0.20
CA GLN A 62 -0.93 21.61 0.52
C GLN A 62 -0.34 20.68 -0.56
N TRP A 63 -1.12 20.33 -1.58
CA TRP A 63 -0.70 19.44 -2.65
C TRP A 63 0.58 19.91 -3.35
N VAL A 64 0.59 21.15 -3.87
CA VAL A 64 1.71 21.68 -4.66
C VAL A 64 2.96 21.87 -3.80
N SER A 65 2.81 22.51 -2.64
CA SER A 65 3.94 22.78 -1.74
C SER A 65 4.62 21.49 -1.26
N SER A 66 3.84 20.42 -1.03
CA SER A 66 4.37 19.09 -0.67
C SER A 66 5.13 18.45 -1.82
N HIS A 67 4.65 18.56 -3.06
CA HIS A 67 5.36 18.06 -4.24
C HIS A 67 6.63 18.86 -4.54
N ASP A 68 6.62 20.18 -4.34
CA ASP A 68 7.82 21.01 -4.50
C ASP A 68 8.89 20.65 -3.48
N ARG A 69 8.49 20.41 -2.23
CA ARG A 69 9.42 20.09 -1.14
C ARG A 69 9.94 18.65 -1.19
N TYR A 70 9.09 17.67 -1.49
CA TYR A 70 9.42 16.24 -1.37
C TYR A 70 9.46 15.47 -2.69
N GLY A 71 8.91 16.03 -3.77
CA GLY A 71 8.70 15.32 -5.04
C GLY A 71 9.97 15.03 -5.84
N ARG A 72 11.16 15.46 -5.39
CA ARG A 72 12.46 15.25 -6.08
C ARG A 72 12.47 15.72 -7.55
N ASN A 73 11.52 16.56 -7.93
CA ASN A 73 11.30 17.03 -9.31
C ASN A 73 12.18 18.21 -9.69
N ARG A 74 12.76 18.89 -8.69
CA ARG A 74 13.71 19.99 -8.90
C ARG A 74 15.12 19.42 -8.80
N LYS A 75 15.79 19.29 -9.95
CA LYS A 75 17.25 19.16 -10.03
C LYS A 75 17.89 20.54 -9.89
#